data_AF-A0A1F7URM3-F1
#
_entry.id   AF-A0A1F7URM3-F1
#
_cell.length_a   1.000
_cell.length_b   1.000
_cell.length_c   1.000
_cell.angle_alpha   90.00
_cell.angle_beta   90.00
_cell.angle_gamma   90.00
#
_symmetry.space_group_name_H-M   'P 1'
#
loop_
_entity.id
_entity.type
_entity.pdbx_description
1 polymer ?
#
loop_
_entity_poly.entity_id
_entity_poly.type
_entity_poly.pdbx_seq_one_letter_code
_entity_poly.pdbx_strand_id
1 'polypeptide(L)'
;MFKEFVRGKTIVFIDASNIYHSQKTLEWRIDLQKLIELLHREVDFFSAYYYLAYDPENSAQRKFIDFLEIIGYQVRKKPIKFIKDDDDERGGYHKGNLDVDLVIDALHNRDLYESVILFSGDSDFESLIKYLKSFRKQCIVVSTKGHISIELIKQAKFIDLKKCREMLELQK
;
A
#
# COMPACT_ATOMS: atom_id res chain seq x y z
N MET A 1 -9.64 4.38 -14.66
CA MET A 1 -9.07 3.01 -14.57
C MET A 1 -9.64 2.24 -13.37
N PHE A 2 -9.54 2.76 -12.15
CA PHE A 2 -10.04 2.09 -10.95
C PHE A 2 -11.57 1.99 -10.94
N LYS A 3 -12.25 3.01 -11.46
CA LYS A 3 -13.72 3.11 -11.57
C LYS A 3 -14.42 1.89 -12.19
N GLU A 4 -13.71 1.13 -13.05
CA GLU A 4 -14.25 -0.03 -13.75
C GLU A 4 -14.31 -1.28 -12.86
N PHE A 5 -13.56 -1.29 -11.75
CA PHE A 5 -13.39 -2.46 -10.90
C PHE A 5 -13.87 -2.24 -9.46
N VAL A 6 -14.13 -1.00 -9.07
CA VAL A 6 -14.68 -0.66 -7.75
C VAL A 6 -16.20 -0.50 -7.79
N ARG A 7 -16.81 -0.63 -6.62
CA ARG A 7 -18.21 -0.34 -6.32
C ARG A 7 -18.31 0.41 -5.00
N GLY A 8 -19.11 1.50 -4.98
CA GLY A 8 -19.40 2.26 -3.78
C GLY A 8 -18.15 2.83 -3.09
N LYS A 9 -18.29 3.13 -1.80
CA LYS A 9 -17.20 3.68 -0.98
C LYS A 9 -15.94 2.83 -1.07
N THR A 10 -14.81 3.46 -1.35
CA THR A 10 -13.55 2.80 -1.64
C THR A 10 -12.46 3.25 -0.67
N ILE A 11 -11.83 2.29 -0.01
CA ILE A 11 -10.66 2.50 0.85
C ILE A 11 -9.40 2.04 0.14
N VAL A 12 -8.27 2.68 0.41
CA VAL A 12 -6.98 2.35 -0.19
C VAL A 12 -5.95 2.08 0.91
N PHE A 13 -5.20 0.99 0.76
CA PHE A 13 -4.11 0.61 1.66
C PHE A 13 -2.81 0.52 0.86
N ILE A 14 -1.80 1.29 1.25
CA ILE A 14 -0.51 1.38 0.56
C ILE A 14 0.61 0.87 1.45
N ASP A 15 1.18 -0.26 1.07
CA ASP A 15 2.40 -0.79 1.66
C ASP A 15 3.61 -0.12 0.99
N ALA A 16 4.26 0.79 1.71
CA ALA A 16 5.37 1.57 1.17
C ALA A 16 6.56 0.69 0.77
N SER A 17 6.83 -0.39 1.51
CA SER A 17 7.96 -1.28 1.25
C SER A 17 7.73 -2.03 -0.07
N ASN A 18 6.55 -2.64 -0.24
CA ASN A 18 6.22 -3.36 -1.47
C ASN A 18 6.14 -2.43 -2.70
N ILE A 19 5.63 -1.22 -2.52
CA ILE A 19 5.60 -0.21 -3.59
C ILE A 19 6.99 0.33 -3.92
N TYR A 20 7.87 0.49 -2.93
CA TYR A 20 9.27 0.86 -3.17
C TYR A 20 9.98 -0.17 -4.05
N HIS A 21 9.83 -1.47 -3.75
CA HIS A 21 10.39 -2.53 -4.58
C HIS A 21 9.85 -2.52 -6.01
N SER A 22 8.53 -2.34 -6.17
CA SER A 22 7.89 -2.25 -7.49
C SER A 22 8.42 -1.05 -8.30
N GLN A 23 8.52 0.13 -7.69
CA GLN A 23 9.05 1.34 -8.33
C GLN A 23 10.52 1.20 -8.75
N LYS A 24 11.34 0.51 -7.92
CA LYS A 24 12.74 0.25 -8.24
C LYS A 24 12.88 -0.58 -9.52
N THR A 25 12.04 -1.61 -9.69
CA THR A 25 12.02 -2.45 -10.89
C THR A 25 11.46 -1.73 -12.11
N LEU A 26 10.49 -0.83 -11.91
CA LEU A 26 9.89 -0.07 -12.99
C LEU A 26 10.69 1.17 -13.41
N GLU A 27 11.68 1.58 -12.61
CA GLU A 27 12.52 2.76 -12.82
C GLU A 27 11.77 4.11 -12.87
N TRP A 28 10.60 4.19 -12.23
CA TRP A 28 9.86 5.44 -12.02
C TRP A 28 9.20 5.45 -10.64
N ARG A 29 8.88 6.65 -10.15
CA ARG A 29 8.26 6.85 -8.85
C ARG A 29 6.83 7.34 -8.98
N ILE A 30 5.96 6.83 -8.12
CA ILE A 30 4.59 7.28 -7.96
C ILE A 30 4.62 8.66 -7.30
N ASP A 31 3.98 9.62 -7.96
CA ASP A 31 3.56 10.87 -7.36
C ASP A 31 2.32 10.61 -6.49
N LEU A 32 2.52 10.63 -5.17
CA LEU A 32 1.46 10.32 -4.21
C LEU A 32 0.39 11.44 -4.17
N GLN A 33 0.75 12.66 -4.55
CA GLN A 33 -0.24 13.72 -4.70
C GLN A 33 -1.15 13.44 -5.91
N LYS A 34 -0.58 13.09 -7.06
CA LYS A 34 -1.40 12.67 -8.22
C LYS A 34 -2.24 11.43 -7.93
N LEU A 35 -1.72 10.48 -7.15
CA LEU A 35 -2.46 9.28 -6.77
C LEU A 35 -3.70 9.64 -5.94
N ILE A 36 -3.56 10.46 -4.90
CA ILE A 36 -4.71 10.82 -4.07
C ILE A 36 -5.73 11.66 -4.86
N GLU A 37 -5.28 12.58 -5.72
CA GLU A 37 -6.16 13.34 -6.63
C GLU A 37 -6.91 12.42 -7.63
N LEU A 38 -6.22 11.42 -8.18
CA LEU A 38 -6.81 10.42 -9.07
C LEU A 38 -7.89 9.61 -8.35
N LEU A 39 -7.63 9.19 -7.11
CA LEU A 39 -8.60 8.43 -6.31
C LEU A 39 -9.86 9.25 -6.02
N HIS A 40 -9.72 10.51 -5.61
CA HIS A 40 -10.87 11.41 -5.42
C HIS A 40 -11.72 11.58 -6.69
N ARG A 41 -11.08 11.53 -7.87
CA ARG A 41 -11.77 11.70 -9.16
C ARG A 41 -12.42 10.42 -9.67
N GLU A 42 -11.80 9.25 -9.46
CA GLU A 42 -12.23 8.00 -10.09
C GLU A 42 -13.14 7.13 -9.24
N VAL A 43 -13.11 7.27 -7.92
CA VAL A 43 -13.86 6.38 -7.02
C VAL A 43 -14.65 7.20 -5.99
N ASP A 44 -15.66 6.59 -5.37
CA ASP A 44 -16.30 7.14 -4.17
C ASP A 44 -15.30 7.02 -3.00
N PHE A 45 -14.37 7.96 -2.93
CA PHE A 45 -13.20 7.89 -2.08
C PHE A 45 -13.57 8.04 -0.60
N PHE A 46 -13.20 7.04 0.21
CA PHE A 46 -13.39 7.07 1.65
C PHE A 46 -12.12 7.50 2.40
N SER A 47 -11.02 6.77 2.22
CA SER A 47 -9.75 7.06 2.88
C SER A 47 -8.59 6.33 2.21
N ALA A 48 -7.38 6.86 2.34
CA ALA A 48 -6.14 6.21 1.90
C ALA A 48 -5.15 6.13 3.07
N TYR A 49 -4.70 4.93 3.38
CA TYR A 49 -3.72 4.65 4.42
C TYR A 49 -2.35 4.36 3.79
N TYR A 50 -1.30 4.91 4.39
CA TYR A 50 0.08 4.73 3.95
C TYR A 50 0.91 4.15 5.09
N TYR A 51 1.42 2.93 4.91
CA TYR A 51 2.15 2.19 5.93
C TYR A 51 3.65 2.22 5.62
N LEU A 52 4.44 2.82 6.52
CA LEU A 52 5.89 2.87 6.34
C LEU A 52 6.68 2.67 7.63
N ALA A 53 7.80 1.96 7.51
CA ALA A 53 8.86 2.03 8.49
C ALA A 53 9.70 3.28 8.23
N TYR A 54 10.15 3.96 9.28
CA TYR A 54 10.98 5.16 9.14
C TYR A 54 12.15 5.18 10.12
N ASP A 55 13.22 5.87 9.74
CA ASP A 55 14.33 6.20 10.63
C ASP A 55 14.01 7.50 11.38
N PRO A 56 13.88 7.48 12.72
CA PRO A 56 13.59 8.66 13.52
C PRO A 56 14.60 9.80 13.33
N GLU A 57 15.86 9.49 13.01
CA GLU A 57 16.93 10.48 12.84
C GLU A 57 16.92 11.10 11.43
N ASN A 58 16.21 10.49 10.49
CA ASN A 58 16.14 10.95 9.11
C ASN A 58 15.13 12.09 8.93
N SER A 59 15.62 13.33 8.96
CA SER A 59 14.80 14.53 8.77
C SER A 59 14.04 14.60 7.44
N ALA A 60 14.57 14.01 6.36
CA ALA A 60 13.90 13.99 5.07
C ALA A 60 12.68 13.05 5.08
N GLN A 61 12.79 11.89 5.74
CA GLN A 61 11.64 10.99 5.94
C GLN A 61 10.56 11.64 6.80
N ARG A 62 10.93 12.39 7.86
CA ARG A 62 9.95 13.14 8.66
C ARG A 62 9.18 14.15 7.82
N LYS A 63 9.87 14.98 7.02
CA LYS A 63 9.23 15.93 6.11
C LYS A 63 8.32 15.25 5.08
N PHE A 64 8.72 14.08 4.59
CA PHE A 64 7.90 13.30 3.66
C PHE A 64 6.63 12.77 4.34
N ILE A 65 6.73 12.28 5.58
CA ILE A 65 5.57 11.86 6.38
C ILE A 65 4.63 13.04 6.61
N ASP A 66 5.15 14.20 7.02
CA ASP A 66 4.34 15.41 7.23
C ASP A 66 3.63 15.82 5.94
N PHE A 67 4.33 15.77 4.81
CA PHE A 67 3.75 16.02 3.49
C PHE A 67 2.59 15.05 3.16
N LEU A 68 2.76 13.76 3.43
CA LEU A 68 1.69 12.76 3.20
C LEU A 68 0.45 13.04 4.05
N GLU A 69 0.63 13.39 5.31
CA GLU A 69 -0.46 13.76 6.22
C GLU A 69 -1.16 15.04 5.71
N ILE A 70 -0.42 16.05 5.23
CA ILE A 70 -0.96 17.29 4.66
C ILE A 70 -1.82 17.05 3.42
N ILE A 71 -1.39 16.17 2.50
CA ILE A 71 -2.15 15.87 1.28
C ILE A 71 -3.30 14.87 1.51
N GLY A 72 -3.51 14.41 2.75
CA GLY A 72 -4.71 13.67 3.16
C GLY A 72 -4.55 12.17 3.37
N TYR A 73 -3.32 11.64 3.40
CA TYR A 73 -3.10 10.23 3.75
C TYR A 73 -3.20 9.98 5.26
N GLN A 74 -3.80 8.86 5.64
CA GLN A 74 -3.73 8.31 7.00
C GLN A 74 -2.42 7.55 7.16
N VAL A 75 -1.40 8.21 7.72
CA VAL A 75 -0.06 7.62 7.82
C VAL A 75 0.06 6.72 9.06
N ARG A 76 0.42 5.45 8.84
CA ARG A 76 0.82 4.51 9.89
C ARG A 76 2.33 4.32 9.83
N LYS A 77 3.03 4.73 10.89
CA LYS A 77 4.49 4.76 10.93
C LYS A 77 5.05 3.98 12.12
N LYS A 78 6.08 3.17 11.87
CA LYS A 78 6.87 2.50 12.92
C LYS A 78 8.36 2.85 12.78
N PRO A 79 9.06 3.18 13.88
CA PRO A 79 10.50 3.38 13.82
C PRO A 79 11.18 2.05 13.45
N ILE A 80 12.13 2.10 12.51
CA ILE A 80 12.97 0.94 12.17
C ILE A 80 13.80 0.60 13.40
N LYS A 81 13.69 -0.65 13.87
CA LYS A 81 14.57 -1.18 14.93
C LYS A 81 15.53 -2.17 14.32
N PHE A 82 16.82 -1.94 14.51
CA PHE A 82 17.84 -2.97 14.27
C PHE A 82 17.95 -3.83 15.52
N ILE A 83 17.57 -5.10 15.42
CA ILE A 83 17.75 -6.06 16.51
C ILE A 83 18.99 -6.86 16.16
N LYS A 84 20.07 -6.69 16.92
CA LYS A 84 21.23 -7.59 16.84
C LYS A 84 20.77 -8.98 17.25
N ASP A 85 21.03 -9.97 16.43
CA ASP A 85 20.85 -11.36 16.81
C ASP A 85 22.11 -11.77 17.58
N ASP A 86 21.95 -12.22 18.82
CA ASP A 86 23.10 -12.61 19.66
C ASP A 86 23.75 -13.92 19.17
N ASP A 87 23.05 -14.69 18.31
CA ASP A 87 23.51 -15.97 17.73
C ASP A 87 24.03 -15.84 16.27
N ASP A 88 23.97 -14.67 15.63
CA ASP A 88 24.47 -14.47 14.26
C ASP A 88 25.62 -13.46 14.22
N GLU A 89 26.85 -13.96 14.08
CA GLU A 89 28.07 -13.16 13.89
C GLU A 89 28.00 -12.24 12.64
N ARG A 90 27.01 -12.42 11.74
CA ARG A 90 26.86 -11.68 10.48
C ARG A 90 25.72 -10.64 10.46
N GLY A 91 24.98 -10.46 11.55
CA GLY A 91 24.19 -9.23 11.74
C GLY A 91 22.71 -9.41 12.01
N GLY A 92 22.15 -8.37 12.61
CA GLY A 92 20.76 -8.29 13.05
C GLY A 92 19.71 -8.13 11.96
N TYR A 93 18.43 -8.26 12.34
CA TYR A 93 17.29 -8.02 11.46
C TYR A 93 16.61 -6.67 11.73
N HIS A 94 16.11 -6.04 10.67
CA HIS A 94 15.32 -4.82 10.77
C HIS A 94 13.85 -5.20 11.04
N LYS A 95 13.34 -4.84 12.22
CA LYS A 95 11.92 -4.94 12.56
C LYS A 95 11.22 -3.63 12.18
N GLY A 96 10.20 -3.72 11.33
CA GLY A 96 9.46 -2.55 10.86
C GLY A 96 8.29 -2.83 9.91
N ASN A 97 7.87 -4.08 9.71
CA ASN A 97 6.69 -4.33 8.89
C ASN A 97 5.41 -3.83 9.59
N LEU A 98 4.45 -3.41 8.78
CA LEU A 98 3.16 -2.89 9.23
C LEU A 98 1.99 -3.73 8.71
N ASP A 99 2.26 -4.96 8.28
CA ASP A 99 1.27 -5.83 7.65
C ASP A 99 0.11 -6.13 8.60
N VAL A 100 0.41 -6.35 9.87
CA VAL A 100 -0.60 -6.54 10.93
C VAL A 100 -1.43 -5.28 11.14
N ASP A 101 -0.80 -4.10 11.19
CA ASP A 101 -1.52 -2.82 11.36
C ASP A 101 -2.45 -2.58 10.17
N LEU A 102 -2.00 -2.88 8.95
CA LEU A 102 -2.79 -2.80 7.73
C LEU A 102 -4.00 -3.73 7.79
N VAL A 103 -3.80 -4.99 8.18
CA VAL A 103 -4.89 -5.95 8.37
C VAL A 103 -5.89 -5.43 9.40
N ILE A 104 -5.43 -4.93 10.54
CA ILE A 104 -6.30 -4.39 11.59
C ILE A 104 -7.12 -3.21 11.06
N ASP A 105 -6.50 -2.23 10.42
CA ASP A 105 -7.21 -1.07 9.86
C ASP A 105 -8.22 -1.49 8.77
N ALA A 106 -7.88 -2.46 7.93
CA ALA A 106 -8.77 -2.99 6.90
C ALA A 106 -10.00 -3.69 7.47
N LEU A 107 -9.84 -4.45 8.55
CA LEU A 107 -10.93 -5.14 9.24
C LEU A 107 -11.76 -4.21 10.11
N HIS A 108 -11.12 -3.26 10.80
CA HIS A 108 -11.80 -2.27 11.65
C HIS A 108 -12.74 -1.39 10.83
N ASN A 109 -12.30 -0.95 9.64
CA ASN A 109 -13.10 -0.12 8.75
C ASN A 109 -14.01 -0.93 7.82
N ARG A 110 -14.06 -2.27 7.92
CA ARG A 110 -14.71 -3.16 6.94
C ARG A 110 -16.11 -2.72 6.58
N ASP A 111 -16.92 -2.29 7.54
CA ASP A 111 -18.33 -1.97 7.30
C ASP A 111 -18.55 -0.55 6.72
N LEU A 112 -17.48 0.24 6.56
CA LEU A 112 -17.52 1.63 6.07
C LEU A 112 -17.24 1.76 4.56
N TYR A 113 -16.74 0.69 3.92
CA TYR A 113 -16.40 0.69 2.49
C TYR A 113 -16.97 -0.55 1.79
N GLU A 114 -17.15 -0.48 0.48
CA GLU A 114 -17.57 -1.60 -0.36
C GLU A 114 -16.42 -2.13 -1.24
N SER A 115 -15.41 -1.29 -1.50
CA SER A 115 -14.23 -1.65 -2.29
C SER A 115 -12.94 -1.35 -1.55
N VAL A 116 -11.94 -2.20 -1.77
CA VAL A 116 -10.58 -2.02 -1.28
C VAL A 116 -9.59 -2.05 -2.45
N ILE A 117 -8.67 -1.09 -2.48
CA ILE A 117 -7.52 -1.10 -3.36
C ILE A 117 -6.27 -1.30 -2.50
N LEU A 118 -5.63 -2.46 -2.63
CA LEU A 118 -4.39 -2.81 -1.95
C LEU A 118 -3.20 -2.57 -2.88
N PHE A 119 -2.35 -1.61 -2.53
CA PHE A 119 -1.06 -1.37 -3.18
C PHE A 119 0.02 -2.22 -2.48
N SER A 120 0.03 -3.52 -2.80
CA SER A 120 1.03 -4.50 -2.38
C SER A 120 0.92 -5.72 -3.31
N GLY A 121 1.97 -6.52 -3.40
CA GLY A 121 1.90 -7.83 -4.08
C GLY A 121 2.28 -9.00 -3.20
N ASP A 122 2.36 -8.79 -1.89
CA ASP A 122 2.76 -9.79 -0.90
C ASP A 122 1.68 -10.87 -0.70
N SER A 123 2.07 -12.13 -0.74
CA SER A 123 1.18 -13.27 -0.47
C SER A 123 0.59 -13.26 0.95
N ASP A 124 1.23 -12.58 1.91
CA ASP A 124 0.74 -12.53 3.29
C ASP A 124 -0.64 -11.85 3.41
N PHE A 125 -1.00 -11.00 2.44
CA PHE A 125 -2.33 -10.38 2.36
C PHE A 125 -3.39 -11.28 1.71
N GLU A 126 -3.08 -12.49 1.24
CA GLU A 126 -4.07 -13.39 0.62
C GLU A 126 -5.23 -13.68 1.58
N SER A 127 -4.91 -13.95 2.85
CA SER A 127 -5.91 -14.20 3.90
C SER A 127 -6.84 -13.02 4.12
N LEU A 128 -6.29 -11.79 4.11
CA LEU A 128 -7.08 -10.56 4.21
C LEU A 128 -8.04 -10.43 3.03
N ILE A 129 -7.55 -10.60 1.80
CA ILE A 129 -8.37 -10.50 0.59
C ILE A 129 -9.49 -11.56 0.59
N LYS A 130 -9.18 -12.81 0.92
CA LYS A 130 -10.19 -13.89 1.06
C LYS A 130 -11.26 -13.53 2.08
N TYR A 131 -10.86 -13.02 3.24
CA TYR A 131 -11.78 -12.60 4.28
C TYR A 131 -12.67 -11.45 3.80
N LEU A 132 -12.12 -10.38 3.24
CA LEU A 132 -12.91 -9.24 2.75
C LEU A 132 -13.90 -9.67 1.65
N LYS A 133 -13.53 -10.60 0.77
CA LYS A 133 -14.44 -11.17 -0.23
C LYS A 133 -15.60 -11.95 0.38
N SER A 134 -15.44 -12.62 1.52
CA SER A 134 -16.57 -13.28 2.20
C SER A 134 -17.63 -12.27 2.69
N PHE A 135 -17.25 -11.01 2.85
CA PHE A 135 -18.14 -9.87 3.11
C PHE A 135 -18.54 -9.11 1.84
N ARG A 136 -18.40 -9.75 0.67
CA ARG A 136 -18.76 -9.21 -0.66
C ARG A 136 -18.03 -7.92 -1.03
N LYS A 137 -16.86 -7.65 -0.44
CA LYS A 137 -16.03 -6.50 -0.84
C LYS A 137 -15.43 -6.71 -2.22
N GLN A 138 -15.42 -5.67 -3.05
CA GLN A 138 -14.63 -5.66 -4.28
C GLN A 138 -13.16 -5.44 -3.92
N CYS A 139 -12.30 -6.37 -4.32
CA CYS A 139 -10.89 -6.36 -3.96
C CYS A 139 -10.04 -6.17 -5.21
N ILE A 140 -9.28 -5.07 -5.21
CA ILE A 140 -8.34 -4.71 -6.27
C ILE A 140 -6.94 -4.75 -5.66
N VAL A 141 -6.00 -5.35 -6.38
CA VAL A 141 -4.59 -5.36 -6.02
C VAL A 141 -3.81 -4.62 -7.10
N VAL A 142 -3.01 -3.64 -6.66
CA VAL A 142 -2.10 -2.87 -7.52
C VAL A 142 -0.67 -3.22 -7.15
N SER A 143 0.05 -3.80 -8.09
CA SER A 143 1.46 -4.17 -7.95
C SER A 143 2.08 -4.30 -9.35
N THR A 144 3.31 -4.77 -9.47
CA THR A 144 4.01 -4.98 -10.74
C THR A 144 4.18 -6.47 -11.00
N LYS A 145 4.18 -6.89 -12.27
CA LYS A 145 4.54 -8.28 -12.62
C LYS A 145 5.93 -8.64 -12.07
N GLY A 146 6.04 -9.82 -11.47
CA GLY A 146 7.25 -10.26 -10.76
C GLY A 146 7.32 -9.78 -9.30
N HIS A 147 6.45 -8.85 -8.89
CA HIS A 147 6.30 -8.37 -7.51
C HIS A 147 4.91 -8.67 -6.93
N ILE A 148 4.08 -9.47 -7.61
CA ILE A 148 2.78 -9.91 -7.15
C ILE A 148 2.73 -11.43 -7.08
N SER A 149 2.22 -11.95 -5.97
CA SER A 149 2.00 -13.38 -5.75
C SER A 149 0.86 -13.93 -6.63
N ILE A 150 0.96 -15.20 -7.02
CA ILE A 150 -0.06 -15.89 -7.81
C ILE A 150 -1.34 -16.02 -6.99
N GLU A 151 -1.20 -16.20 -5.69
CA GLU A 151 -2.22 -16.24 -4.66
C GLU A 151 -3.09 -14.99 -4.73
N LEU A 152 -2.50 -13.78 -4.71
CA LEU A 152 -3.26 -12.53 -4.83
C LEU A 152 -3.93 -12.38 -6.20
N ILE A 153 -3.26 -12.75 -7.29
CA ILE A 153 -3.86 -12.70 -8.64
C ILE A 153 -5.12 -13.56 -8.73
N LYS A 154 -5.11 -14.74 -8.10
CA LYS A 154 -6.27 -15.64 -8.07
C LYS A 154 -7.42 -15.08 -7.22
N GLN A 155 -7.11 -14.27 -6.21
CA GLN A 155 -8.13 -13.76 -5.28
C GLN A 155 -8.71 -12.40 -5.67
N ALA A 156 -7.95 -11.50 -6.29
CA ALA A 156 -8.37 -10.13 -6.51
C ALA A 156 -8.19 -9.69 -7.97
N LYS A 157 -8.86 -8.59 -8.33
CA LYS A 157 -8.59 -7.95 -9.62
C LYS A 157 -7.19 -7.34 -9.57
N PHE A 158 -6.28 -7.87 -10.39
CA PHE A 158 -4.94 -7.30 -10.54
C PHE A 158 -4.93 -6.11 -11.53
N ILE A 159 -4.30 -5.02 -11.11
CA ILE A 159 -3.92 -3.87 -11.94
C ILE A 159 -2.40 -3.74 -11.89
N ASP A 160 -1.78 -3.82 -13.07
CA ASP A 160 -0.34 -3.66 -13.22
C ASP A 160 0.03 -2.16 -13.06
N LEU A 161 0.83 -1.85 -12.05
CA LEU A 161 1.29 -0.50 -11.73
C LEU A 161 1.96 0.16 -12.94
N LYS A 162 2.64 -0.62 -13.80
CA LYS A 162 3.23 -0.13 -15.05
C LYS A 162 2.23 0.64 -15.93
N LYS A 163 0.95 0.23 -15.94
CA LYS A 163 -0.11 0.89 -16.71
C LYS A 163 -0.53 2.24 -16.14
N CYS A 164 -0.15 2.53 -14.91
CA CYS A 164 -0.49 3.78 -14.23
C CYS A 164 0.55 4.89 -14.48
N ARG A 165 1.68 4.57 -15.12
CA ARG A 165 2.83 5.47 -15.27
C ARG A 165 2.45 6.84 -15.83
N GLU A 166 1.72 6.88 -16.95
CA GLU A 166 1.36 8.15 -17.61
C GLU A 166 0.58 9.11 -16.68
N MET A 167 -0.20 8.56 -15.74
CA MET A 167 -1.02 9.35 -14.82
C MET A 167 -0.30 9.65 -13.50
N LEU A 168 0.60 8.76 -13.07
CA LEU A 168 1.14 8.75 -11.72
C LEU A 168 2.65 8.99 -11.64
N GLU A 169 3.37 9.13 -12.77
CA GLU A 169 4.81 9.36 -12.72
C GLU A 169 5.13 10.72 -12.09
N LEU A 170 5.98 10.68 -11.07
CA LEU A 170 6.59 11.86 -10.47
C LEU A 170 7.55 12.47 -11.49
N GLN A 171 7.16 13.64 -12.00
CA GLN A 171 7.99 14.38 -12.94
C GLN A 171 9.16 15.01 -12.17
N LYS A 172 10.35 14.94 -12.80
CA LYS A 172 11.57 15.55 -12.26
C LYS A 172 11.60 17.05 -12.47
#